data_AF-A0A1F1DUX0-F1
#
_entry.id   AF-A0A1F1DUX0-F1
#
_cell.length_a   1.000
_cell.length_b   1.000
_cell.length_c   1.000
_cell.angle_alpha   90.00
_cell.angle_beta   90.00
_cell.angle_gamma   90.00
#
_symmetry.space_group_name_H-M   'P 1'
#
loop_
_entity.id
_entity.type
_entity.pdbx_description
1 polymer ?
#
loop_
_entity_poly.entity_id
_entity_poly.type
_entity_poly.pdbx_seq_one_letter_code
_entity_poly.pdbx_strand_id
1 'polypeptide(L)'
;MAPAALLALALPVLSGCHASVRGVEEPDGTERPTVLSLRVTAGLPGEGVRAVTDDQDPDVAPAEDTGEGKITYMQVYMPRVGLLRQTTLTPAGVDGKDYTARFELPLKQSVPTSYAVLVGSQDLGLTERDFTADKKVGSDRFLDVIHKDGFIQTSMSSVREVTIEPGVSDPLQENRNFFTAEVERIVAKVQVSQKDGLSLTLPNIGTLSPLTYSMAGSAKQTYLFRDHAGSRTLVNETAESAIYTDFKSVINDKKVPTDWDSKDAHPFLQRVSDKEGTEYVLDGYYRNAKPVTNATASATSIKGGFYFYENSMYGGDKKVADKKGEIKYNRIAYAKVYTTLTPTNAYTQGSGGERVVASADEFTKEQSYIVDISKELYDKLRKDPAYRDRVSSGFEFIPGESGGRTVYDLRVTDKPGTFYEGVDDGLLYLRLRDAVMLGKNTAVRKYDGGRMVYLVPMNRQLDPTKKFVNYCDTRRNNIYDLTIKGISGIGRNYDPVDPDDPNVPKPEDNPFEPPTDPQIPVEPADYLMRITAKVIKWNLVEKHYALWN
;
A
#
# COMPACT_ATOMS: atom_id res chain seq x y z
N MET A 1 -31.90 -51.99 -83.67
CA MET A 1 -31.94 -50.69 -82.95
C MET A 1 -33.32 -50.57 -82.35
N ALA A 2 -33.38 -50.63 -81.02
CA ALA A 2 -34.58 -50.94 -80.23
C ALA A 2 -35.46 -49.71 -79.94
N PRO A 3 -36.79 -49.89 -79.77
CA PRO A 3 -37.69 -48.87 -79.24
C PRO A 3 -37.85 -49.03 -77.72
N ALA A 4 -37.95 -47.92 -76.99
CA ALA A 4 -38.22 -47.92 -75.55
C ALA A 4 -39.61 -47.32 -75.27
N ALA A 5 -40.40 -48.09 -74.52
CA ALA A 5 -41.78 -47.81 -74.13
C ALA A 5 -41.88 -47.03 -72.81
N LEU A 6 -43.06 -46.45 -72.60
CA LEU A 6 -43.61 -45.85 -71.37
C LEU A 6 -43.22 -46.60 -70.08
N LEU A 7 -42.90 -45.86 -69.00
CA LEU A 7 -43.21 -46.31 -67.64
C LEU A 7 -43.37 -45.13 -66.66
N ALA A 8 -44.51 -45.11 -65.99
CA ALA A 8 -44.82 -44.24 -64.86
C ALA A 8 -43.93 -44.60 -63.65
N LEU A 9 -43.40 -43.59 -62.96
CA LEU A 9 -42.67 -43.80 -61.71
C LEU A 9 -43.61 -43.58 -60.52
N ALA A 10 -44.01 -44.69 -59.91
CA ALA A 10 -44.54 -44.72 -58.56
C ALA A 10 -43.38 -44.48 -57.57
N LEU A 11 -43.56 -43.54 -56.63
CA LEU A 11 -42.67 -43.37 -55.48
C LEU A 11 -43.26 -44.12 -54.27
N PRO A 12 -42.49 -45.02 -53.64
CA PRO A 12 -42.96 -45.84 -52.53
C PRO A 12 -42.95 -45.06 -51.20
N VAL A 13 -43.93 -45.38 -50.36
CA VAL A 13 -43.96 -45.05 -48.94
C VAL A 13 -42.86 -45.85 -48.23
N LEU A 14 -41.93 -45.16 -47.59
CA LEU A 14 -41.01 -45.73 -46.59
C LEU A 14 -41.03 -44.85 -45.35
N SER A 15 -41.51 -45.42 -44.25
CA SER A 15 -41.44 -44.87 -42.90
C SER A 15 -39.98 -44.70 -42.46
N GLY A 16 -39.64 -43.52 -41.96
CA GLY A 16 -38.37 -43.25 -41.30
C GLY A 16 -38.61 -42.38 -40.07
N CYS A 17 -38.17 -42.87 -38.92
CA CYS A 17 -38.23 -42.22 -37.61
C CYS A 17 -37.82 -40.74 -37.65
N HIS A 18 -38.73 -39.83 -37.31
CA HIS A 18 -38.35 -38.51 -36.84
C HIS A 18 -37.83 -38.63 -35.41
N ALA A 19 -36.51 -38.76 -35.26
CA ALA A 19 -35.84 -38.24 -34.09
C ALA A 19 -36.12 -36.73 -34.06
N SER A 20 -36.81 -36.28 -33.03
CA SER A 20 -37.03 -34.86 -32.75
C SER A 20 -35.67 -34.20 -32.53
N VAL A 21 -35.17 -33.58 -33.59
CA VAL A 21 -34.23 -32.46 -33.45
C VAL A 21 -34.97 -31.44 -32.58
N ARG A 22 -34.52 -31.26 -31.33
CA ARG A 22 -35.01 -30.21 -30.43
C ARG A 22 -34.91 -28.89 -31.21
N GLY A 23 -36.05 -28.44 -31.70
CA GLY A 23 -36.20 -27.15 -32.33
C GLY A 23 -35.77 -26.08 -31.35
N VAL A 24 -34.96 -25.16 -31.84
CA VAL A 24 -34.94 -23.81 -31.30
C VAL A 24 -36.37 -23.30 -31.50
N GLU A 25 -37.19 -23.29 -30.45
CA GLU A 25 -38.52 -22.68 -30.48
C GLU A 25 -38.36 -21.22 -30.92
N GLU A 26 -39.16 -20.79 -31.90
CA GLU A 26 -39.35 -19.36 -32.16
C GLU A 26 -39.89 -18.69 -30.88
N PRO A 27 -39.44 -17.48 -30.52
CA PRO A 27 -39.90 -16.82 -29.31
C PRO A 27 -41.41 -16.54 -29.43
N ASP A 28 -42.20 -17.18 -28.57
CA ASP A 28 -43.67 -17.03 -28.50
C ASP A 28 -44.13 -15.62 -28.05
N GLY A 29 -43.20 -14.71 -27.84
CA GLY A 29 -43.41 -13.31 -27.44
C GLY A 29 -43.91 -13.15 -26.00
N THR A 30 -44.10 -14.23 -25.26
CA THR A 30 -44.73 -14.24 -23.94
C THR A 30 -43.70 -13.96 -22.86
N GLU A 31 -43.92 -12.93 -22.03
CA GLU A 31 -43.07 -12.68 -20.86
C GLU A 31 -43.29 -13.77 -19.81
N ARG A 32 -42.21 -14.46 -19.45
CA ARG A 32 -42.21 -15.47 -18.40
C ARG A 32 -41.44 -14.93 -17.19
N PRO A 33 -42.01 -15.01 -15.97
CA PRO A 33 -41.28 -14.70 -14.77
C PRO A 33 -40.09 -15.66 -14.66
N THR A 34 -38.92 -15.10 -14.44
CA THR A 34 -37.66 -15.85 -14.41
C THR A 34 -36.90 -15.47 -13.16
N VAL A 35 -36.47 -16.49 -12.43
CA VAL A 35 -35.54 -16.35 -11.32
C VAL A 35 -34.13 -16.59 -11.86
N LEU A 36 -33.20 -15.73 -11.48
CA LEU A 36 -31.77 -15.99 -11.57
C LEU A 36 -31.17 -16.02 -10.17
N SER A 37 -30.14 -16.84 -9.99
CA SER A 37 -29.43 -16.96 -8.74
C SER A 37 -27.93 -16.77 -8.99
N LEU A 38 -27.33 -15.82 -8.29
CA LEU A 38 -25.90 -15.55 -8.37
C LEU A 38 -25.24 -15.98 -7.07
N ARG A 39 -24.22 -16.83 -7.18
CA ARG A 39 -23.29 -17.14 -6.08
C ARG A 39 -22.07 -16.23 -6.21
N VAL A 40 -21.74 -15.51 -5.16
CA VAL A 40 -20.44 -14.85 -5.05
C VAL A 40 -19.58 -15.66 -4.13
N THR A 41 -18.39 -15.98 -4.62
CA THR A 41 -17.32 -16.55 -3.81
C THR A 41 -16.26 -15.47 -3.63
N ALA A 42 -16.04 -15.06 -2.38
CA ALA A 42 -14.94 -14.17 -2.03
C ALA A 42 -13.62 -14.94 -2.22
N GLY A 43 -12.95 -14.65 -3.34
CA GLY A 43 -11.65 -15.15 -3.80
C GLY A 43 -11.12 -16.48 -3.23
N LEU A 44 -11.47 -17.60 -3.87
CA LEU A 44 -10.54 -18.72 -4.06
C LEU A 44 -10.26 -18.80 -5.56
N PRO A 45 -9.00 -18.82 -6.03
CA PRO A 45 -8.70 -19.55 -7.26
C PRO A 45 -8.87 -21.05 -6.98
N GLY A 46 -9.41 -21.81 -7.93
CA GLY A 46 -9.46 -23.27 -7.85
C GLY A 46 -8.08 -23.87 -7.57
N GLU A 47 -8.05 -24.98 -6.83
CA GLU A 47 -6.83 -25.71 -6.50
C GLU A 47 -6.01 -25.98 -7.77
N GLY A 48 -4.85 -25.35 -7.86
CA GLY A 48 -3.98 -25.54 -9.01
C GLY A 48 -2.91 -24.47 -9.16
N VAL A 49 -1.67 -24.89 -8.89
CA VAL A 49 -0.41 -24.42 -9.49
C VAL A 49 0.35 -23.25 -8.80
N ARG A 50 1.09 -23.65 -7.76
CA ARG A 50 2.49 -23.33 -7.34
C ARG A 50 3.07 -21.90 -7.33
N ALA A 51 3.51 -21.55 -6.11
CA ALA A 51 4.83 -21.06 -5.64
C ALA A 51 5.40 -19.69 -6.11
N VAL A 52 5.35 -18.71 -5.20
CA VAL A 52 6.14 -17.47 -5.23
C VAL A 52 7.38 -17.66 -4.33
N THR A 53 8.11 -18.75 -4.54
CA THR A 53 8.81 -19.56 -3.51
C THR A 53 7.82 -20.48 -2.78
N ASP A 54 8.28 -21.65 -2.34
CA ASP A 54 7.44 -22.75 -1.83
C ASP A 54 6.63 -22.39 -0.55
N ASP A 55 6.74 -21.17 -0.03
CA ASP A 55 6.16 -20.70 1.23
C ASP A 55 5.43 -19.34 1.12
N GLN A 56 4.50 -19.14 0.16
CA GLN A 56 3.42 -18.20 0.47
C GLN A 56 2.59 -18.82 1.60
N ASP A 57 2.63 -18.18 2.77
CA ASP A 57 1.83 -18.60 3.93
C ASP A 57 0.35 -18.73 3.52
N PRO A 58 -0.36 -19.69 4.11
CA PRO A 58 -1.73 -20.03 3.73
C PRO A 58 -2.65 -18.81 3.85
N ASP A 59 -3.78 -18.92 3.17
CA ASP A 59 -4.93 -18.04 3.32
C ASP A 59 -5.18 -17.67 4.78
N VAL A 60 -5.20 -16.38 5.09
CA VAL A 60 -5.47 -15.92 6.45
C VAL A 60 -6.88 -15.39 6.58
N ALA A 61 -7.50 -15.74 7.71
CA ALA A 61 -8.74 -15.15 8.16
C ALA A 61 -8.63 -13.61 8.23
N PRO A 62 -9.71 -12.88 7.91
CA PRO A 62 -9.77 -11.44 8.13
C PRO A 62 -9.66 -11.13 9.62
N ALA A 63 -9.13 -9.95 9.94
CA ALA A 63 -9.04 -9.53 11.32
C ALA A 63 -10.44 -9.32 11.91
N GLU A 64 -10.71 -9.86 13.10
CA GLU A 64 -11.98 -9.66 13.79
C GLU A 64 -12.30 -8.16 13.98
N ASP A 65 -13.58 -7.80 13.90
CA ASP A 65 -14.11 -6.44 14.05
C ASP A 65 -13.57 -5.36 13.09
N THR A 66 -12.91 -5.73 11.99
CA THR A 66 -12.33 -4.76 11.04
C THR A 66 -13.17 -4.50 9.79
N GLY A 67 -14.24 -5.26 9.56
CA GLY A 67 -15.04 -5.19 8.33
C GLY A 67 -14.43 -5.94 7.13
N GLU A 68 -13.17 -6.36 7.23
CA GLU A 68 -12.42 -7.02 6.15
C GLU A 68 -13.15 -8.23 5.54
N GLY A 69 -13.85 -9.00 6.37
CA GLY A 69 -14.59 -10.21 5.96
C GLY A 69 -16.09 -10.04 5.83
N LYS A 70 -16.64 -8.86 6.14
CA LYS A 70 -18.09 -8.66 6.16
C LYS A 70 -18.59 -8.29 4.77
N ILE A 71 -19.72 -8.88 4.39
CA ILE A 71 -20.45 -8.55 3.16
C ILE A 71 -21.92 -8.45 3.53
N THR A 72 -22.54 -7.31 3.23
CA THR A 72 -23.93 -7.04 3.65
C THR A 72 -24.89 -6.91 2.48
N TYR A 73 -24.39 -6.51 1.30
CA TYR A 73 -25.20 -6.46 0.08
C TYR A 73 -24.37 -6.84 -1.16
N MET A 74 -25.10 -7.10 -2.24
CA MET A 74 -24.58 -7.32 -3.59
C MET A 74 -25.30 -6.38 -4.56
N GLN A 75 -24.55 -5.74 -5.45
CA GLN A 75 -25.04 -5.06 -6.63
C GLN A 75 -24.63 -5.86 -7.87
N VAL A 76 -25.60 -6.10 -8.76
CA VAL A 76 -25.39 -6.83 -10.01
C VAL A 76 -25.81 -5.97 -11.18
N TYR A 77 -24.95 -5.94 -12.19
CA TYR A 77 -25.23 -5.35 -13.50
C TYR A 77 -25.22 -6.43 -14.57
N MET A 78 -26.30 -6.53 -15.36
CA MET A 78 -26.42 -7.36 -16.55
C MET A 78 -27.05 -6.55 -17.69
N PRO A 79 -26.25 -6.00 -18.62
CA PRO A 79 -26.71 -4.98 -19.58
C PRO A 79 -27.83 -5.47 -20.51
N ARG A 80 -27.72 -6.69 -21.05
CA ARG A 80 -28.65 -7.15 -22.10
C ARG A 80 -30.01 -7.59 -21.56
N VAL A 81 -30.14 -7.75 -20.24
CA VAL A 81 -31.41 -8.01 -19.55
C VAL A 81 -31.90 -6.79 -18.76
N GLY A 82 -31.24 -5.63 -18.90
CA GLY A 82 -31.64 -4.37 -18.24
C GLY A 82 -31.61 -4.45 -16.71
N LEU A 83 -30.71 -5.26 -16.14
CA LEU A 83 -30.62 -5.45 -14.70
C LEU A 83 -29.49 -4.58 -14.13
N LEU A 84 -29.86 -3.62 -13.29
CA LEU A 84 -28.96 -3.00 -12.31
C LEU A 84 -29.70 -2.98 -10.98
N ARG A 85 -29.39 -3.92 -10.09
CA ARG A 85 -30.10 -4.05 -8.82
C ARG A 85 -29.17 -4.38 -7.66
N GLN A 86 -29.56 -3.89 -6.49
CA GLN A 86 -28.97 -4.25 -5.22
C GLN A 86 -29.88 -5.22 -4.48
N THR A 87 -29.29 -6.12 -3.71
CA THR A 87 -30.03 -7.02 -2.83
C THR A 87 -29.19 -7.44 -1.63
N THR A 88 -29.86 -7.85 -0.55
CA THR A 88 -29.22 -8.48 0.59
C THR A 88 -28.80 -9.90 0.24
N LEU A 89 -27.69 -10.34 0.80
CA LEU A 89 -27.15 -11.66 0.55
C LEU A 89 -27.69 -12.69 1.55
N THR A 90 -27.96 -13.88 1.05
CA THR A 90 -28.22 -15.05 1.91
C THR A 90 -26.93 -15.87 2.01
N PRO A 91 -26.40 -16.11 3.22
CA PRO A 91 -25.28 -17.02 3.40
C PRO A 91 -25.61 -18.39 2.82
N ALA A 92 -24.71 -18.94 2.02
CA ALA A 92 -24.85 -20.25 1.40
C ALA A 92 -23.68 -21.15 1.80
N GLY A 93 -23.96 -22.43 2.05
CA GLY A 93 -22.94 -23.43 2.40
C GLY A 93 -22.62 -23.52 3.90
N VAL A 94 -21.87 -24.56 4.25
CA VAL A 94 -21.54 -24.95 5.65
C VAL A 94 -20.39 -24.11 6.23
N ASP A 95 -19.60 -23.44 5.37
CA ASP A 95 -18.34 -22.76 5.76
C ASP A 95 -18.41 -21.22 5.70
N GLY A 96 -19.57 -20.63 5.38
CA GLY A 96 -19.75 -19.16 5.34
C GLY A 96 -18.95 -18.40 4.27
N LYS A 97 -18.39 -19.12 3.28
CA LYS A 97 -17.56 -18.57 2.18
C LYS A 97 -18.37 -18.13 0.97
N ASP A 98 -19.61 -18.59 0.86
CA ASP A 98 -20.47 -18.32 -0.28
C ASP A 98 -21.67 -17.47 0.12
N TYR A 99 -21.98 -16.52 -0.74
CA TYR A 99 -23.15 -15.67 -0.61
C TYR A 99 -23.99 -15.85 -1.86
N THR A 100 -25.29 -16.02 -1.67
CA THR A 100 -26.24 -16.14 -2.78
C THR A 100 -27.21 -14.98 -2.79
N ALA A 101 -27.52 -14.54 -4.00
CA ALA A 101 -28.53 -13.53 -4.27
C ALA A 101 -29.47 -14.05 -5.35
N ARG A 102 -30.77 -13.83 -5.17
CA ARG A 102 -31.80 -14.16 -6.14
C ARG A 102 -32.40 -12.88 -6.72
N PHE A 103 -32.62 -12.88 -8.02
CA PHE A 103 -33.25 -11.76 -8.72
C PHE A 103 -34.38 -12.30 -9.60
N GLU A 104 -35.52 -11.63 -9.54
CA GLU A 104 -36.68 -11.91 -10.37
C GLU A 104 -36.80 -10.86 -11.47
N LEU A 105 -36.93 -11.34 -12.71
CA LEU A 105 -37.10 -10.51 -13.90
C LEU A 105 -37.98 -11.21 -14.94
N PRO A 106 -38.79 -10.46 -15.70
CA PRO A 106 -39.52 -11.00 -16.83
C PRO A 106 -38.60 -11.18 -18.05
N LEU A 107 -38.70 -12.32 -18.74
CA LEU A 107 -38.00 -12.57 -20.00
C LEU A 107 -38.92 -13.23 -21.02
N LYS A 108 -38.81 -12.79 -22.28
CA LYS A 108 -39.56 -13.37 -23.42
C LYS A 108 -38.82 -14.52 -24.09
N GLN A 109 -37.49 -14.47 -24.05
CA GLN A 109 -36.61 -15.41 -24.73
C GLN A 109 -35.29 -15.49 -24.00
N SER A 110 -34.47 -16.48 -24.35
CA SER A 110 -33.13 -16.60 -23.80
C SER A 110 -32.27 -15.42 -24.23
N VAL A 111 -31.55 -14.82 -23.28
CA VAL A 111 -30.69 -13.65 -23.53
C VAL A 111 -29.25 -13.95 -23.10
N PRO A 112 -28.28 -13.99 -24.03
CA PRO A 112 -26.87 -14.02 -23.68
C PRO A 112 -26.44 -12.65 -23.17
N THR A 113 -25.91 -12.56 -21.96
CA THR A 113 -25.44 -11.33 -21.33
C THR A 113 -24.14 -11.56 -20.57
N SER A 114 -23.25 -10.57 -20.54
CA SER A 114 -22.22 -10.50 -19.50
C SER A 114 -22.82 -9.98 -18.20
N TYR A 115 -22.03 -10.02 -17.14
CA TYR A 115 -22.44 -9.47 -15.86
C TYR A 115 -21.25 -8.92 -15.07
N ALA A 116 -21.52 -8.00 -14.15
CA ALA A 116 -20.57 -7.50 -13.19
C ALA A 116 -21.19 -7.47 -11.81
N VAL A 117 -20.34 -7.69 -10.81
CA VAL A 117 -20.74 -7.84 -9.42
C VAL A 117 -19.89 -6.95 -8.55
N LEU A 118 -20.57 -6.22 -7.68
CA LEU A 118 -19.98 -5.52 -6.55
C LEU A 118 -20.62 -6.07 -5.29
N VAL A 119 -19.82 -6.31 -4.26
CA VAL A 119 -20.29 -6.67 -2.93
C VAL A 119 -19.62 -5.78 -1.90
N GLY A 120 -20.28 -5.53 -0.77
CA GLY A 120 -19.69 -4.76 0.31
C GLY A 120 -20.70 -4.29 1.35
N SER A 121 -20.48 -3.09 1.89
CA SER A 121 -21.37 -2.50 2.91
C SER A 121 -21.86 -1.08 2.65
N GLN A 122 -21.26 -0.36 1.70
CA GLN A 122 -21.70 0.98 1.34
C GLN A 122 -22.11 1.01 -0.13
N ASP A 123 -23.26 1.62 -0.43
CA ASP A 123 -23.64 1.92 -1.81
C ASP A 123 -22.73 3.03 -2.35
N LEU A 124 -22.09 2.75 -3.48
CA LEU A 124 -21.25 3.73 -4.16
C LEU A 124 -22.03 4.65 -5.11
N GLY A 125 -23.35 4.48 -5.24
CA GLY A 125 -24.21 5.28 -6.11
C GLY A 125 -23.96 5.02 -7.59
N LEU A 126 -23.56 3.80 -7.95
CA LEU A 126 -23.18 3.44 -9.31
C LEU A 126 -24.39 3.38 -10.24
N THR A 127 -24.22 3.91 -11.45
CA THR A 127 -25.15 3.83 -12.57
C THR A 127 -24.64 2.84 -13.62
N GLU A 128 -25.46 2.52 -14.62
CA GLU A 128 -25.07 1.63 -15.72
C GLU A 128 -23.78 2.07 -16.44
N ARG A 129 -23.52 3.38 -16.48
CA ARG A 129 -22.33 3.97 -17.11
C ARG A 129 -21.04 3.72 -16.33
N ASP A 130 -21.15 3.34 -15.05
CA ASP A 130 -20.01 3.13 -14.18
C ASP A 130 -19.42 1.72 -14.28
N PHE A 131 -20.15 0.76 -14.84
CA PHE A 131 -19.69 -0.63 -14.99
C PHE A 131 -18.77 -0.80 -16.19
N THR A 132 -17.59 -0.20 -16.10
CA THR A 132 -16.55 -0.23 -17.14
C THR A 132 -15.19 -0.57 -16.55
N ALA A 133 -14.32 -1.16 -17.35
CA ALA A 133 -12.96 -1.54 -16.94
C ALA A 133 -12.16 -0.35 -16.38
N ASP A 134 -12.40 0.85 -16.89
CA ASP A 134 -11.65 2.06 -16.54
C ASP A 134 -12.32 2.91 -15.46
N LYS A 135 -13.42 2.45 -14.85
CA LYS A 135 -14.05 3.16 -13.74
C LYS A 135 -13.07 3.25 -12.58
N LYS A 136 -12.83 4.46 -12.10
CA LYS A 136 -11.91 4.75 -10.98
C LYS A 136 -12.69 5.18 -9.74
N VAL A 137 -12.09 4.92 -8.58
CA VAL A 137 -12.49 5.46 -7.28
C VAL A 137 -11.28 6.19 -6.70
N GLY A 138 -11.51 7.40 -6.22
CA GLY A 138 -10.47 8.24 -5.62
C GLY A 138 -10.39 8.11 -4.11
N SER A 139 -9.35 8.73 -3.54
CA SER A 139 -9.11 8.76 -2.09
C SER A 139 -10.22 9.46 -1.32
N ASP A 140 -10.96 10.38 -1.95
CA ASP A 140 -12.16 11.01 -1.41
C ASP A 140 -13.24 10.00 -0.96
N ARG A 141 -13.26 8.81 -1.57
CA ARG A 141 -14.18 7.70 -1.26
C ARG A 141 -13.47 6.55 -0.54
N PHE A 142 -12.23 6.72 -0.10
CA PHE A 142 -11.44 5.64 0.46
C PHE A 142 -12.09 5.02 1.71
N LEU A 143 -12.57 5.85 2.64
CA LEU A 143 -13.19 5.37 3.87
C LEU A 143 -14.54 4.65 3.62
N ASP A 144 -15.22 4.96 2.52
CA ASP A 144 -16.44 4.26 2.10
C ASP A 144 -16.12 2.82 1.63
N VAL A 145 -14.93 2.59 1.08
CA VAL A 145 -14.55 1.29 0.52
C VAL A 145 -13.90 0.34 1.54
N ILE A 146 -13.45 0.86 2.70
CA ILE A 146 -12.86 0.11 3.83
C ILE A 146 -13.69 0.20 5.12
N HIS A 147 -15.01 0.26 4.98
CA HIS A 147 -15.91 0.47 6.11
C HIS A 147 -15.97 -0.74 7.07
N LYS A 148 -16.16 -0.46 8.38
CA LYS A 148 -16.24 -1.47 9.46
C LYS A 148 -17.31 -2.55 9.28
N ASP A 149 -18.31 -2.27 8.44
CA ASP A 149 -19.44 -3.16 8.16
C ASP A 149 -19.22 -4.01 6.90
N GLY A 150 -18.14 -3.78 6.15
CA GLY A 150 -17.80 -4.59 4.97
C GLY A 150 -17.04 -3.82 3.92
N PHE A 151 -15.96 -4.43 3.39
CA PHE A 151 -15.14 -3.81 2.35
C PHE A 151 -15.76 -4.00 0.99
N ILE A 152 -15.52 -3.04 0.10
CA ILE A 152 -15.94 -3.16 -1.30
C ILE A 152 -15.06 -4.19 -2.00
N GLN A 153 -15.71 -5.14 -2.66
CA GLN A 153 -15.11 -6.14 -3.51
C GLN A 153 -15.85 -6.21 -4.83
N THR A 154 -15.13 -6.45 -5.92
CA THR A 154 -15.71 -6.41 -7.27
C THR A 154 -15.24 -7.57 -8.12
N SER A 155 -16.03 -7.96 -9.11
CA SER A 155 -15.60 -8.80 -10.23
C SER A 155 -14.88 -7.97 -11.31
N MET A 156 -14.67 -8.54 -12.48
CA MET A 156 -14.46 -7.76 -13.71
C MET A 156 -15.74 -7.00 -14.07
N SER A 157 -15.60 -5.91 -14.81
CA SER A 157 -16.71 -5.08 -15.32
C SER A 157 -17.57 -5.80 -16.37
N SER A 158 -17.03 -6.87 -16.95
CA SER A 158 -17.76 -7.78 -17.82
C SER A 158 -17.22 -9.20 -17.65
N VAL A 159 -17.78 -9.94 -16.69
CA VAL A 159 -17.53 -11.38 -16.53
C VAL A 159 -18.12 -12.13 -17.75
N ARG A 160 -17.56 -13.32 -18.04
CA ARG A 160 -17.95 -14.23 -19.14
C ARG A 160 -19.44 -14.17 -19.49
N GLU A 161 -19.75 -14.29 -20.79
CA GLU A 161 -21.13 -14.33 -21.27
C GLU A 161 -21.88 -15.54 -20.68
N VAL A 162 -23.06 -15.29 -20.12
CA VAL A 162 -24.00 -16.28 -19.60
C VAL A 162 -25.33 -16.15 -20.33
N THR A 163 -26.03 -17.27 -20.51
CA THR A 163 -27.38 -17.25 -21.10
C THR A 163 -28.41 -17.28 -19.98
N ILE A 164 -29.28 -16.26 -19.94
CA ILE A 164 -30.43 -16.24 -19.04
C ILE A 164 -31.63 -16.78 -19.79
N GLU A 165 -32.22 -17.86 -19.31
CA GLU A 165 -33.34 -18.56 -19.93
C GLU A 165 -34.67 -18.18 -19.28
N PRO A 166 -35.76 -18.01 -20.06
CA PRO A 166 -37.06 -17.63 -19.51
C PRO A 166 -37.74 -18.79 -18.74
N GLY A 167 -38.53 -18.45 -17.73
CA GLY A 167 -39.42 -19.39 -17.03
C GLY A 167 -38.75 -20.31 -16.01
N VAL A 168 -37.51 -20.00 -15.60
CA VAL A 168 -36.81 -20.71 -14.51
C VAL A 168 -37.36 -20.24 -13.16
N SER A 169 -37.68 -21.17 -12.26
CA SER A 169 -38.25 -20.87 -10.94
C SER A 169 -37.31 -21.25 -9.78
N ASP A 170 -36.53 -22.33 -9.95
CA ASP A 170 -35.49 -22.74 -9.01
C ASP A 170 -34.15 -22.93 -9.74
N PRO A 171 -33.34 -21.86 -9.88
CA PRO A 171 -32.09 -21.92 -10.62
C PRO A 171 -31.12 -23.02 -10.18
N LEU A 172 -31.11 -23.34 -8.88
CA LEU A 172 -30.17 -24.31 -8.31
C LEU A 172 -30.61 -25.74 -8.63
N GLN A 173 -31.89 -26.06 -8.43
CA GLN A 173 -32.42 -27.40 -8.75
C GLN A 173 -32.49 -27.65 -10.26
N GLU A 174 -32.84 -26.63 -11.03
CA GLU A 174 -32.95 -26.72 -12.49
C GLU A 174 -31.59 -26.64 -13.19
N ASN A 175 -30.50 -26.28 -12.47
CA ASN A 175 -29.16 -26.06 -13.01
C ASN A 175 -29.16 -25.09 -14.22
N ARG A 176 -30.00 -24.06 -14.14
CA ARG A 176 -30.24 -23.03 -15.17
C ARG A 176 -30.28 -21.68 -14.48
N ASN A 177 -29.82 -20.61 -15.12
CA ASN A 177 -29.75 -19.26 -14.52
C ASN A 177 -28.99 -19.18 -13.19
N PHE A 178 -28.09 -20.14 -12.92
CA PHE A 178 -27.22 -20.18 -11.76
C PHE A 178 -25.78 -19.92 -12.17
N PHE A 179 -25.17 -18.86 -11.65
CA PHE A 179 -23.81 -18.45 -12.03
C PHE A 179 -22.97 -18.10 -10.82
N THR A 180 -21.65 -18.15 -10.98
CA THR A 180 -20.68 -17.81 -9.93
C THR A 180 -19.81 -16.64 -10.35
N ALA A 181 -19.70 -15.63 -9.49
CA ALA A 181 -18.77 -14.53 -9.65
C ALA A 181 -17.63 -14.61 -8.64
N GLU A 182 -16.40 -14.43 -9.12
CA GLU A 182 -15.27 -14.18 -8.24
C GLU A 182 -15.09 -12.68 -8.01
N VAL A 183 -14.97 -12.29 -6.75
CA VAL A 183 -14.70 -10.91 -6.34
C VAL A 183 -13.38 -10.79 -5.59
N GLU A 184 -12.80 -9.59 -5.58
CA GLU A 184 -11.62 -9.23 -4.79
C GLU A 184 -11.81 -7.87 -4.16
N ARG A 185 -11.24 -7.66 -2.97
CA ARG A 185 -11.13 -6.31 -2.38
C ARG A 185 -10.40 -5.38 -3.33
N ILE A 186 -10.84 -4.12 -3.38
CA ILE A 186 -10.19 -3.10 -4.22
C ILE A 186 -9.00 -2.41 -3.53
N VAL A 187 -8.68 -2.84 -2.30
CA VAL A 187 -7.58 -2.35 -1.46
C VAL A 187 -6.60 -3.47 -1.12
N ALA A 188 -5.38 -3.09 -0.77
CA ALA A 188 -4.40 -3.94 -0.11
C ALA A 188 -4.23 -3.53 1.37
N LYS A 189 -3.50 -4.33 2.14
CA LYS A 189 -3.17 -4.05 3.56
C LYS A 189 -1.67 -4.13 3.78
N VAL A 190 -1.13 -3.23 4.57
CA VAL A 190 0.19 -3.37 5.18
C VAL A 190 0.03 -3.53 6.68
N GLN A 191 0.81 -4.44 7.25
CA GLN A 191 0.90 -4.62 8.68
C GLN A 191 2.36 -4.81 9.08
N VAL A 192 2.75 -4.19 10.18
CA VAL A 192 4.12 -4.27 10.69
C VAL A 192 4.10 -4.88 12.08
N SER A 193 4.90 -5.92 12.25
CA SER A 193 5.11 -6.62 13.50
C SER A 193 6.60 -6.70 13.82
N GLN A 194 6.94 -7.08 15.06
CA GLN A 194 8.32 -7.31 15.48
C GLN A 194 8.51 -8.75 15.98
N LYS A 195 9.71 -9.30 15.82
CA LYS A 195 10.09 -10.56 16.45
C LYS A 195 9.92 -10.44 17.97
N ASP A 196 9.44 -11.50 18.60
CA ASP A 196 9.47 -11.59 20.06
C ASP A 196 10.90 -11.44 20.61
N GLY A 197 11.03 -10.66 21.69
CA GLY A 197 12.33 -10.29 22.27
C GLY A 197 13.23 -9.44 21.36
N LEU A 198 12.67 -8.68 20.41
CA LEU A 198 13.47 -7.73 19.61
C LEU A 198 14.23 -6.76 20.52
N SER A 199 15.57 -6.71 20.37
CA SER A 199 16.38 -5.71 21.09
C SER A 199 16.15 -4.33 20.49
N LEU A 200 15.72 -3.40 21.34
CA LEU A 200 15.66 -1.96 21.03
C LEU A 200 16.91 -1.20 21.52
N THR A 201 17.88 -1.91 22.08
CA THR A 201 19.19 -1.33 22.42
C THR A 201 20.16 -1.55 21.27
N LEU A 202 20.73 -0.45 20.79
CA LEU A 202 21.80 -0.41 19.79
C LEU A 202 23.14 -0.30 20.53
N PRO A 203 24.01 -1.34 20.49
CA PRO A 203 25.29 -1.33 21.17
C PRO A 203 26.13 -0.10 20.78
N ASN A 204 26.70 0.57 21.78
CA ASN A 204 27.54 1.77 21.60
C ASN A 204 26.86 2.97 20.92
N ILE A 205 25.52 2.99 20.86
CA ILE A 205 24.73 4.06 20.25
C ILE A 205 23.69 4.57 21.26
N GLY A 206 22.75 3.72 21.68
CA GLY A 206 21.67 4.11 22.60
C GLY A 206 20.48 3.16 22.60
N THR A 207 19.37 3.61 23.18
CA THR A 207 18.14 2.82 23.32
C THR A 207 17.00 3.48 22.55
N LEU A 208 16.30 2.69 21.74
CA LEU A 208 15.13 3.08 20.99
C LEU A 208 13.87 2.94 21.84
N SER A 209 12.92 3.85 21.67
CA SER A 209 11.56 3.71 22.22
C SER A 209 10.80 2.60 21.50
N PRO A 210 9.67 2.12 22.08
CA PRO A 210 8.75 1.25 21.36
C PRO A 210 8.42 1.79 19.97
N LEU A 211 8.35 0.89 19.00
CA LEU A 211 8.17 1.23 17.60
C LEU A 211 6.69 1.52 17.30
N THR A 212 6.46 2.52 16.47
CA THR A 212 5.17 2.75 15.82
C THR A 212 5.35 2.73 14.31
N TYR A 213 4.28 2.64 13.54
CA TYR A 213 4.37 2.68 12.10
C TYR A 213 3.18 3.36 11.45
N SER A 214 3.43 3.89 10.25
CA SER A 214 2.43 4.26 9.28
C SER A 214 2.88 3.81 7.89
N MET A 215 2.30 4.36 6.83
CA MET A 215 2.68 4.09 5.46
C MET A 215 2.52 5.30 4.55
N ALA A 216 3.24 5.29 3.44
CA ALA A 216 3.10 6.22 2.34
C ALA A 216 3.15 5.47 1.00
N GLY A 217 2.73 6.13 -0.07
CA GLY A 217 2.78 5.55 -1.41
C GLY A 217 1.53 4.76 -1.82
N SER A 218 0.40 4.91 -1.12
CA SER A 218 -0.91 4.51 -1.65
C SER A 218 -1.17 5.30 -2.93
N ALA A 219 -1.70 4.67 -3.98
CA ALA A 219 -2.23 5.47 -5.08
C ALA A 219 -3.38 6.37 -4.58
N LYS A 220 -3.55 7.55 -5.17
CA LYS A 220 -4.69 8.45 -4.90
C LYS A 220 -5.99 7.94 -5.54
N GLN A 221 -5.91 7.00 -6.48
CA GLN A 221 -7.04 6.40 -7.16
C GLN A 221 -6.77 4.93 -7.47
N THR A 222 -7.82 4.13 -7.55
CA THR A 222 -7.77 2.73 -8.00
C THR A 222 -8.84 2.45 -9.05
N TYR A 223 -8.65 1.42 -9.88
CA TYR A 223 -9.75 0.91 -10.70
C TYR A 223 -10.77 0.22 -9.81
N LEU A 224 -12.06 0.49 -10.01
CA LEU A 224 -13.12 -0.14 -9.23
C LEU A 224 -13.15 -1.65 -9.52
N PHE A 225 -13.20 -2.04 -10.79
CA PHE A 225 -13.30 -3.43 -11.21
C PHE A 225 -11.94 -4.09 -11.44
N ARG A 226 -11.93 -5.42 -11.50
CA ARG A 226 -10.71 -6.26 -11.57
C ARG A 226 -10.05 -6.31 -12.93
N ASP A 227 -10.58 -5.63 -13.94
CA ASP A 227 -10.14 -5.73 -15.35
C ASP A 227 -8.63 -5.43 -15.52
N HIS A 228 -8.07 -4.57 -14.67
CA HIS A 228 -6.64 -4.20 -14.67
C HIS A 228 -5.85 -4.78 -13.48
N ALA A 229 -6.48 -5.61 -12.64
CA ALA A 229 -5.86 -6.15 -11.43
C ALA A 229 -4.81 -7.24 -11.72
N GLY A 230 -4.76 -7.75 -12.96
CA GLY A 230 -3.83 -8.80 -13.37
C GLY A 230 -3.97 -10.10 -12.57
N SER A 231 -2.96 -10.96 -12.72
CA SER A 231 -2.89 -12.24 -12.01
C SER A 231 -2.89 -12.05 -10.48
N ARG A 232 -3.58 -12.95 -9.79
CA ARG A 232 -3.55 -13.06 -8.32
C ARG A 232 -2.26 -13.68 -7.80
N THR A 233 -1.54 -14.39 -8.66
CA THR A 233 -0.28 -15.04 -8.33
C THR A 233 0.87 -14.27 -8.93
N LEU A 234 1.95 -14.15 -8.16
CA LEU A 234 3.22 -13.72 -8.71
C LEU A 234 3.79 -14.90 -9.51
N VAL A 235 4.18 -14.66 -10.75
CA VAL A 235 4.80 -15.65 -11.63
C VAL A 235 6.23 -15.25 -11.92
N ASN A 236 7.11 -16.24 -12.00
CA ASN A 236 8.49 -15.99 -12.38
C ASN A 236 8.61 -15.90 -13.91
N GLU A 237 8.14 -14.79 -14.49
CA GLU A 237 8.15 -14.58 -15.95
C GLU A 237 9.56 -14.39 -16.53
N THR A 238 10.52 -13.94 -15.72
CA THR A 238 11.88 -13.60 -16.17
C THR A 238 12.96 -14.51 -15.60
N ALA A 239 12.60 -15.64 -15.00
CA ALA A 239 13.47 -16.53 -14.21
C ALA A 239 14.17 -15.88 -12.98
N GLU A 240 14.09 -14.55 -12.82
CA GLU A 240 14.85 -13.77 -11.84
C GLU A 240 13.95 -13.02 -10.85
N SER A 241 12.66 -12.80 -11.14
CA SER A 241 11.73 -12.12 -10.21
C SER A 241 10.29 -12.52 -10.43
N ALA A 242 9.55 -12.60 -9.33
CA ALA A 242 8.15 -12.95 -9.35
C ALA A 242 7.31 -11.69 -9.53
N ILE A 243 6.56 -11.60 -10.63
CA ILE A 243 5.76 -10.42 -11.01
C ILE A 243 4.28 -10.78 -11.16
N TYR A 244 3.39 -9.78 -11.03
CA TYR A 244 1.97 -9.98 -11.32
C TYR A 244 1.73 -9.80 -12.83
N THR A 245 1.47 -10.89 -13.56
CA THR A 245 1.12 -10.82 -14.99
C THR A 245 -0.04 -9.87 -15.22
N ASP A 246 0.04 -9.04 -16.25
CA ASP A 246 -1.01 -8.10 -16.67
C ASP A 246 -1.48 -7.09 -15.61
N PHE A 247 -0.80 -6.99 -14.46
CA PHE A 247 -1.14 -6.00 -13.45
C PHE A 247 -0.81 -4.58 -13.93
N LYS A 248 -1.80 -3.68 -13.82
CA LYS A 248 -1.70 -2.26 -14.18
C LYS A 248 -2.53 -1.42 -13.20
N SER A 249 -1.88 -0.81 -12.22
CA SER A 249 -2.55 0.17 -11.35
C SER A 249 -2.94 1.44 -12.14
N VAL A 250 -3.80 2.30 -11.58
CA VAL A 250 -4.17 3.60 -12.20
C VAL A 250 -2.94 4.50 -12.45
N ILE A 251 -1.87 4.29 -11.68
CA ILE A 251 -0.64 5.07 -11.75
C ILE A 251 0.44 4.41 -12.61
N ASN A 252 0.16 3.29 -13.29
CA ASN A 252 1.13 2.51 -14.07
C ASN A 252 1.99 3.41 -14.98
N ASP A 253 1.34 4.19 -15.84
CA ASP A 253 2.02 5.04 -16.82
C ASP A 253 2.35 6.45 -16.30
N LYS A 254 2.19 6.68 -14.99
CA LYS A 254 2.54 7.96 -14.36
C LYS A 254 4.02 7.99 -14.00
N LYS A 255 4.62 9.19 -14.14
CA LYS A 255 6.01 9.48 -13.79
C LYS A 255 6.04 10.62 -12.80
N VAL A 256 6.90 10.51 -11.78
CA VAL A 256 7.21 11.63 -10.89
C VAL A 256 8.03 12.65 -11.69
N PRO A 257 7.65 13.94 -11.73
CA PRO A 257 8.48 14.97 -12.34
C PRO A 257 9.87 15.00 -11.70
N THR A 258 10.91 15.19 -12.52
CA THR A 258 12.30 15.23 -12.03
C THR A 258 12.58 16.45 -11.16
N ASP A 259 11.79 17.50 -11.33
CA ASP A 259 11.81 18.79 -10.64
C ASP A 259 10.72 18.90 -9.55
N TRP A 260 10.07 17.79 -9.19
CA TRP A 260 9.07 17.78 -8.12
C TRP A 260 9.69 18.16 -6.77
N ASP A 261 9.15 19.19 -6.13
CA ASP A 261 9.49 19.58 -4.76
C ASP A 261 8.69 18.72 -3.77
N SER A 262 9.37 18.06 -2.84
CA SER A 262 8.70 17.24 -1.83
C SER A 262 7.94 18.05 -0.78
N LYS A 263 8.04 19.38 -0.78
CA LYS A 263 7.13 20.24 -0.02
C LYS A 263 5.74 20.35 -0.68
N ASP A 264 5.65 20.11 -1.98
CA ASP A 264 4.37 20.08 -2.69
C ASP A 264 3.67 18.73 -2.52
N ALA A 265 2.34 18.72 -2.70
CA ALA A 265 1.56 17.47 -2.73
C ALA A 265 2.08 16.53 -3.83
N HIS A 266 2.25 15.24 -3.49
CA HIS A 266 2.70 14.28 -4.50
C HIS A 266 1.63 14.11 -5.61
N PRO A 267 2.00 14.07 -6.90
CA PRO A 267 1.04 14.14 -8.01
C PRO A 267 0.01 13.01 -8.06
N PHE A 268 0.36 11.80 -7.57
CA PHE A 268 -0.53 10.63 -7.69
C PHE A 268 -0.43 9.61 -6.53
N LEU A 269 0.33 9.92 -5.48
CA LEU A 269 0.51 9.05 -4.31
C LEU A 269 0.11 9.81 -3.06
N GLN A 270 -0.42 9.10 -2.07
CA GLN A 270 -0.75 9.63 -0.77
C GLN A 270 0.47 9.59 0.15
N ARG A 271 0.66 10.65 0.93
CA ARG A 271 1.67 10.77 1.99
C ARG A 271 1.02 10.95 3.36
N VAL A 272 1.84 10.85 4.41
CA VAL A 272 1.39 11.00 5.80
C VAL A 272 1.03 12.46 6.09
N SER A 273 1.73 13.41 5.46
CA SER A 273 1.52 14.85 5.63
C SER A 273 0.43 15.47 4.77
N ASP A 274 -0.16 14.73 3.82
CA ASP A 274 -1.08 15.30 2.83
C ASP A 274 -2.33 15.94 3.49
N LYS A 275 -2.65 17.16 3.08
CA LYS A 275 -3.75 17.99 3.60
C LYS A 275 -4.78 18.34 2.53
N GLU A 276 -6.02 18.54 2.97
CA GLU A 276 -7.11 19.15 2.22
C GLU A 276 -7.61 20.36 3.02
N GLY A 277 -7.34 21.59 2.51
CA GLY A 277 -7.53 22.80 3.29
C GLY A 277 -6.66 22.82 4.56
N THR A 278 -7.30 23.02 5.72
CA THR A 278 -6.63 22.95 7.03
C THR A 278 -6.63 21.55 7.64
N GLU A 279 -7.34 20.61 7.02
CA GLU A 279 -7.53 19.26 7.53
C GLU A 279 -6.60 18.26 6.83
N TYR A 280 -6.45 17.08 7.41
CA TYR A 280 -5.68 16.00 6.80
C TYR A 280 -6.58 15.15 5.92
N VAL A 281 -6.06 14.72 4.77
CA VAL A 281 -6.79 13.82 3.87
C VAL A 281 -7.12 12.51 4.61
N LEU A 282 -8.30 11.94 4.34
CA LEU A 282 -8.83 10.74 5.01
C LEU A 282 -8.98 10.88 6.53
N ASP A 283 -9.34 12.07 7.03
CA ASP A 283 -9.43 12.36 8.47
C ASP A 283 -8.12 12.04 9.23
N GLY A 284 -6.98 12.17 8.53
CA GLY A 284 -5.68 11.82 9.09
C GLY A 284 -5.45 10.32 9.25
N TYR A 285 -6.11 9.47 8.46
CA TYR A 285 -5.97 8.02 8.51
C TYR A 285 -4.50 7.58 8.56
N TYR A 286 -3.65 8.04 7.63
CA TYR A 286 -2.21 7.73 7.62
C TYR A 286 -1.39 8.54 8.61
N ARG A 287 -1.89 9.68 9.11
CA ARG A 287 -1.18 10.51 10.10
C ARG A 287 -0.99 9.78 11.43
N ASN A 288 -2.02 9.04 11.85
CA ASN A 288 -2.06 8.42 13.16
C ASN A 288 -1.29 7.09 13.16
N ALA A 289 0.01 7.16 13.47
CA ALA A 289 0.86 5.98 13.57
C ALA A 289 0.32 4.96 14.58
N LYS A 290 0.42 3.68 14.23
CA LYS A 290 -0.07 2.55 15.04
C LYS A 290 1.11 1.86 15.74
N PRO A 291 0.90 1.27 16.93
CA PRO A 291 1.95 0.53 17.60
C PRO A 291 2.37 -0.70 16.77
N VAL A 292 3.68 -0.99 16.76
CA VAL A 292 4.18 -2.26 16.23
C VAL A 292 4.02 -3.32 17.32
N THR A 293 3.30 -4.40 17.02
CA THR A 293 3.05 -5.50 17.95
C THR A 293 3.97 -6.68 17.67
N ASN A 294 4.08 -7.61 18.62
CA ASN A 294 4.82 -8.85 18.38
C ASN A 294 4.16 -9.67 17.27
N ALA A 295 4.99 -10.28 16.43
CA ALA A 295 4.57 -11.21 15.39
C ALA A 295 4.00 -12.47 16.04
N THR A 296 2.92 -12.99 15.45
CA THR A 296 2.36 -14.29 15.81
C THR A 296 3.19 -15.42 15.19
N ALA A 297 3.09 -16.63 15.76
CA ALA A 297 3.81 -17.80 15.24
C ALA A 297 3.39 -18.16 13.80
N SER A 298 2.09 -18.01 13.51
CA SER A 298 1.52 -18.13 12.16
C SER A 298 1.15 -16.75 11.63
N ALA A 299 1.33 -16.52 10.34
CA ALA A 299 0.87 -15.31 9.69
C ALA A 299 -0.66 -15.19 9.81
N THR A 300 -1.15 -14.02 10.23
CA THR A 300 -2.60 -13.73 10.35
C THR A 300 -2.87 -12.28 9.97
N SER A 301 -4.11 -11.95 9.58
CA SER A 301 -4.53 -10.55 9.44
C SER A 301 -4.68 -9.94 10.84
N ILE A 302 -3.92 -8.89 11.17
CA ILE A 302 -3.98 -8.28 12.51
C ILE A 302 -4.94 -7.08 12.55
N LYS A 303 -5.58 -6.87 13.70
CA LYS A 303 -6.24 -5.59 13.99
C LYS A 303 -5.18 -4.49 14.03
N GLY A 304 -5.37 -3.43 13.26
CA GLY A 304 -4.43 -2.30 13.24
C GLY A 304 -3.43 -2.29 12.08
N GLY A 305 -3.67 -3.00 10.97
CA GLY A 305 -2.99 -2.72 9.70
C GLY A 305 -3.48 -1.41 9.05
N PHE A 306 -2.75 -0.90 8.07
CA PHE A 306 -3.20 0.18 7.19
C PHE A 306 -3.65 -0.38 5.85
N TYR A 307 -4.80 0.07 5.36
CA TYR A 307 -5.26 -0.25 4.03
C TYR A 307 -4.77 0.80 3.04
N PHE A 308 -4.66 0.43 1.77
CA PHE A 308 -4.23 1.33 0.72
C PHE A 308 -4.65 0.87 -0.67
N TYR A 309 -4.62 1.79 -1.63
CA TYR A 309 -4.79 1.47 -3.05
C TYR A 309 -3.48 1.00 -3.67
N GLU A 310 -3.60 -0.01 -4.52
CA GLU A 310 -2.50 -0.68 -5.23
C GLU A 310 -1.58 0.28 -5.99
N ASN A 311 -0.30 -0.09 -6.10
CA ASN A 311 0.76 0.71 -6.69
C ASN A 311 1.65 -0.18 -7.57
N SER A 312 1.66 0.06 -8.88
CA SER A 312 2.65 -0.52 -9.81
C SER A 312 3.79 0.47 -10.02
N MET A 313 5.05 0.04 -9.95
CA MET A 313 6.25 0.89 -9.90
C MET A 313 6.70 1.44 -11.27
N TYR A 314 6.42 0.71 -12.37
CA TYR A 314 6.80 1.07 -13.74
C TYR A 314 5.60 1.03 -14.68
N GLY A 315 5.72 1.78 -15.78
CA GLY A 315 4.72 1.86 -16.85
C GLY A 315 5.15 1.14 -18.13
N GLY A 316 4.20 0.96 -19.05
CA GLY A 316 4.44 0.31 -20.35
C GLY A 316 4.90 -1.16 -20.23
N ASP A 317 5.84 -1.55 -21.10
CA ASP A 317 6.37 -2.92 -21.18
C ASP A 317 7.40 -3.24 -20.09
N LYS A 318 7.87 -2.21 -19.37
CA LYS A 318 8.84 -2.40 -18.29
C LYS A 318 8.16 -2.89 -17.03
N LYS A 319 8.51 -4.10 -16.61
CA LYS A 319 7.95 -4.77 -15.41
C LYS A 319 8.91 -4.92 -14.25
N VAL A 320 10.21 -4.82 -14.50
CA VAL A 320 11.28 -4.93 -13.48
C VAL A 320 12.34 -3.86 -13.72
N ALA A 321 13.12 -3.51 -12.70
CA ALA A 321 14.25 -2.60 -12.87
C ALA A 321 15.42 -3.27 -13.56
N ASP A 322 16.14 -2.52 -14.39
CA ASP A 322 17.29 -3.05 -15.17
C ASP A 322 18.62 -2.76 -14.47
N LYS A 323 18.64 -1.79 -13.56
CA LYS A 323 19.85 -1.36 -12.85
C LYS A 323 19.58 -0.99 -11.40
N LYS A 324 20.61 -1.15 -10.57
CA LYS A 324 20.60 -0.77 -9.16
C LYS A 324 20.19 0.69 -8.98
N GLY A 325 19.30 0.94 -8.01
CA GLY A 325 18.87 2.28 -7.62
C GLY A 325 17.84 2.94 -8.53
N GLU A 326 17.27 2.20 -9.48
CA GLU A 326 16.22 2.70 -10.37
C GLU A 326 14.86 2.81 -9.66
N ILE A 327 14.54 1.90 -8.73
CA ILE A 327 13.32 1.99 -7.93
C ILE A 327 13.53 3.03 -6.83
N LYS A 328 12.61 3.98 -6.72
CA LYS A 328 12.66 5.13 -5.80
C LYS A 328 11.48 5.11 -4.82
N TYR A 329 11.68 5.59 -3.59
CA TYR A 329 10.60 5.63 -2.59
C TYR A 329 9.42 6.51 -2.99
N ASN A 330 9.67 7.60 -3.73
CA ASN A 330 8.61 8.46 -4.28
C ASN A 330 7.76 7.78 -5.39
N ARG A 331 8.02 6.52 -5.73
CA ARG A 331 7.26 5.79 -6.76
C ARG A 331 6.53 4.56 -6.24
N ILE A 332 6.85 4.07 -5.04
CA ILE A 332 6.35 2.80 -4.51
C ILE A 332 5.57 2.98 -3.21
N ALA A 333 4.85 1.94 -2.79
CA ALA A 333 4.27 1.87 -1.46
C ALA A 333 5.31 1.37 -0.43
N TYR A 334 5.40 2.06 0.70
CA TYR A 334 6.35 1.73 1.77
C TYR A 334 5.75 2.00 3.16
N ALA A 335 6.16 1.19 4.14
CA ALA A 335 5.91 1.46 5.54
C ALA A 335 6.94 2.45 6.10
N LYS A 336 6.49 3.30 7.02
CA LYS A 336 7.31 4.25 7.77
C LYS A 336 7.30 3.80 9.23
N VAL A 337 8.41 3.27 9.72
CA VAL A 337 8.55 2.80 11.10
C VAL A 337 9.24 3.90 11.92
N TYR A 338 8.53 4.43 12.92
CA TYR A 338 8.99 5.53 13.75
C TYR A 338 9.46 5.04 15.13
N THR A 339 10.44 5.74 15.68
CA THR A 339 10.93 5.59 17.06
C THR A 339 11.67 6.86 17.48
N THR A 340 12.04 6.93 18.76
CA THR A 340 12.99 7.92 19.28
C THR A 340 14.21 7.21 19.85
N LEU A 341 15.42 7.75 19.63
CA LEU A 341 16.65 7.28 20.27
C LEU A 341 17.00 8.16 21.46
N THR A 342 17.31 7.51 22.59
CA THR A 342 18.07 8.09 23.69
C THR A 342 19.52 7.64 23.58
N PRO A 343 20.46 8.52 23.20
CA PRO A 343 21.86 8.15 23.04
C PRO A 343 22.50 7.73 24.37
N THR A 344 23.35 6.70 24.32
CA THR A 344 24.27 6.34 25.43
C THR A 344 25.72 6.70 25.12
N ASN A 345 26.03 6.97 23.84
CA ASN A 345 27.36 7.31 23.37
C ASN A 345 27.29 8.45 22.36
N ALA A 346 26.99 9.64 22.88
CA ALA A 346 27.10 10.89 22.12
C ALA A 346 28.12 11.80 22.81
N TYR A 347 28.86 12.56 22.01
CA TYR A 347 29.99 13.34 22.47
C TYR A 347 29.64 14.80 22.73
N THR A 348 30.34 15.39 23.70
CA THR A 348 30.33 16.82 23.98
C THR A 348 31.74 17.28 24.37
N GLN A 349 31.92 18.60 24.55
CA GLN A 349 33.21 19.17 24.93
C GLN A 349 33.41 19.08 26.45
N GLY A 350 34.53 18.50 26.87
CA GLY A 350 35.01 18.49 28.25
C GLY A 350 35.63 19.82 28.66
N SER A 351 35.97 19.97 29.95
CA SER A 351 36.48 21.22 30.52
C SER A 351 37.85 21.63 29.98
N GLY A 352 38.67 20.68 29.52
CA GLY A 352 39.97 20.94 28.86
C GLY A 352 39.86 21.06 27.34
N GLY A 353 38.65 21.06 26.78
CA GLY A 353 38.39 21.12 25.34
C GLY A 353 38.46 19.76 24.63
N GLU A 354 38.73 18.68 25.35
CA GLU A 354 38.72 17.31 24.85
C GLU A 354 37.31 16.80 24.56
N ARG A 355 37.22 15.75 23.75
CA ARG A 355 35.96 15.07 23.45
C ARG A 355 35.63 14.09 24.58
N VAL A 356 34.47 14.25 25.21
CA VAL A 356 33.96 13.36 26.28
C VAL A 356 32.56 12.85 25.94
N VAL A 357 32.17 11.71 26.51
CA VAL A 357 30.80 11.20 26.36
C VAL A 357 29.85 12.00 27.24
N ALA A 358 28.76 12.50 26.66
CA ALA A 358 27.71 13.23 27.37
C ALA A 358 26.94 12.29 28.31
N SER A 359 26.60 12.77 29.50
CA SER A 359 25.74 12.04 30.42
C SER A 359 24.30 11.97 29.90
N ALA A 360 23.61 10.84 30.12
CA ALA A 360 22.23 10.63 29.68
C ALA A 360 21.27 11.75 30.13
N ASP A 361 21.48 12.32 31.32
CA ASP A 361 20.63 13.39 31.88
C ASP A 361 20.66 14.67 31.04
N GLU A 362 21.73 14.94 30.28
CA GLU A 362 21.82 16.14 29.43
C GLU A 362 20.80 16.10 28.28
N PHE A 363 20.46 14.91 27.80
CA PHE A 363 19.43 14.73 26.77
C PHE A 363 18.02 14.94 27.30
N THR A 364 17.81 15.03 28.61
CA THR A 364 16.47 15.32 29.17
C THR A 364 16.18 16.82 29.31
N LYS A 365 17.18 17.67 29.03
CA LYS A 365 17.13 19.10 29.26
C LYS A 365 17.01 19.86 27.94
N GLU A 366 16.41 21.05 28.02
CA GLU A 366 16.59 22.04 26.98
C GLU A 366 18.02 22.57 27.01
N GLN A 367 18.64 22.73 25.83
CA GLN A 367 20.03 23.17 25.69
C GLN A 367 20.07 24.44 24.85
N SER A 368 20.50 25.56 25.43
CA SER A 368 20.70 26.83 24.73
C SER A 368 22.17 27.20 24.68
N TYR A 369 22.71 27.44 23.49
CA TYR A 369 24.13 27.69 23.27
C TYR A 369 24.39 28.49 21.99
N ILE A 370 25.64 28.91 21.81
CA ILE A 370 26.13 29.64 20.64
C ILE A 370 27.05 28.73 19.82
N VAL A 371 26.94 28.83 18.49
CA VAL A 371 27.83 28.18 17.52
C VAL A 371 28.56 29.27 16.74
N ASP A 372 29.89 29.22 16.75
CA ASP A 372 30.71 30.09 15.90
C ASP A 372 30.53 29.65 14.43
N ILE A 373 30.17 30.59 13.56
CA ILE A 373 29.91 30.36 12.13
C ILE A 373 30.77 31.26 11.25
N SER A 374 30.91 30.89 9.98
CA SER A 374 31.62 31.72 9.00
C SER A 374 30.84 33.00 8.68
N LYS A 375 31.54 34.03 8.20
CA LYS A 375 30.92 35.28 7.74
C LYS A 375 29.92 35.01 6.60
N GLU A 376 30.28 34.12 5.68
CA GLU A 376 29.45 33.76 4.52
C GLU A 376 28.15 33.11 4.97
N LEU A 377 28.23 32.18 5.93
CA LEU A 377 27.04 31.55 6.50
C LEU A 377 26.19 32.57 7.27
N TYR A 378 26.81 33.44 8.06
CA TYR A 378 26.12 34.54 8.75
C TYR A 378 25.35 35.43 7.76
N ASP A 379 26.00 35.89 6.69
CA ASP A 379 25.39 36.76 5.69
C ASP A 379 24.21 36.09 4.96
N LYS A 380 24.27 34.76 4.79
CA LYS A 380 23.16 33.94 4.27
C LYS A 380 22.02 33.87 5.27
N LEU A 381 22.30 33.47 6.52
CA LEU A 381 21.29 33.25 7.57
C LEU A 381 20.62 34.55 8.01
N ARG A 382 21.34 35.68 8.01
CA ARG A 382 20.78 37.01 8.33
C ARG A 382 19.67 37.43 7.34
N LYS A 383 19.69 36.90 6.11
CA LYS A 383 18.68 37.15 5.07
C LYS A 383 17.52 36.15 5.13
N ASP A 384 17.68 35.05 5.84
CA ASP A 384 16.66 34.03 6.03
C ASP A 384 15.76 34.40 7.22
N PRO A 385 14.45 34.60 7.02
CA PRO A 385 13.51 34.90 8.11
C PRO A 385 13.55 33.89 9.27
N ALA A 386 13.86 32.61 9.02
CA ALA A 386 13.93 31.58 10.05
C ALA A 386 15.14 31.74 10.99
N TYR A 387 16.18 32.45 10.57
CA TYR A 387 17.45 32.57 11.30
C TYR A 387 17.85 34.01 11.63
N ARG A 388 17.22 35.01 11.03
CA ARG A 388 17.59 36.42 11.15
C ARG A 388 17.77 36.90 12.61
N ASP A 389 16.88 36.48 13.51
CA ASP A 389 16.90 36.89 14.91
C ASP A 389 17.78 36.00 15.81
N ARG A 390 18.37 34.95 15.21
CA ARG A 390 19.23 33.98 15.88
C ARG A 390 20.71 34.20 15.59
N VAL A 391 21.05 35.08 14.66
CA VAL A 391 22.44 35.37 14.31
C VAL A 391 22.91 36.70 14.88
N SER A 392 24.13 36.73 15.41
CA SER A 392 24.79 37.95 15.88
C SER A 392 26.23 38.03 15.39
N SER A 393 26.79 39.24 15.37
CA SER A 393 28.21 39.46 15.12
C SER A 393 28.81 40.23 16.30
N GLY A 394 30.02 39.87 16.69
CA GLY A 394 30.75 40.48 17.81
C GLY A 394 32.21 40.71 17.48
N PHE A 395 32.96 41.20 18.46
CA PHE A 395 34.41 41.39 18.36
C PHE A 395 35.08 40.65 19.53
N GLU A 396 35.92 39.68 19.21
CA GLU A 396 36.67 38.88 20.18
C GLU A 396 38.12 39.37 20.23
N PHE A 397 38.61 39.73 21.42
CA PHE A 397 40.01 40.10 21.62
C PHE A 397 40.87 38.85 21.77
N ILE A 398 41.96 38.77 21.01
CA ILE A 398 42.90 37.64 21.09
C ILE A 398 44.01 38.02 22.10
N PRO A 399 44.14 37.32 23.24
CA PRO A 399 45.18 37.62 24.22
C PRO A 399 46.58 37.46 23.59
N GLY A 400 47.36 38.55 23.55
CA GLY A 400 48.73 38.55 23.05
C GLY A 400 48.91 39.05 21.61
N GLU A 401 47.83 39.38 20.89
CA GLU A 401 47.90 39.99 19.55
C GLU A 401 47.45 41.46 19.57
N SER A 402 48.02 42.31 18.70
CA SER A 402 47.58 43.71 18.54
C SER A 402 46.33 43.75 17.64
N GLY A 403 45.21 43.26 18.16
CA GLY A 403 43.94 43.22 17.45
C GLY A 403 42.94 42.24 18.06
N GLY A 404 41.70 42.34 17.60
CA GLY A 404 40.68 41.31 17.81
C GLY A 404 40.12 40.87 16.47
N ARG A 405 39.40 39.75 16.46
CA ARG A 405 38.71 39.24 15.29
C ARG A 405 37.22 39.48 15.40
N THR A 406 36.57 39.75 14.27
CA THR A 406 35.10 39.73 14.22
C THR A 406 34.64 38.27 14.29
N VAL A 407 33.72 37.98 15.21
CA VAL A 407 33.09 36.66 15.36
C VAL A 407 31.64 36.74 14.90
N TYR A 408 31.13 35.64 14.37
CA TYR A 408 29.76 35.51 13.91
C TYR A 408 29.16 34.29 14.58
N ASP A 409 27.98 34.48 15.16
CA ASP A 409 27.40 33.57 16.13
C ASP A 409 26.00 33.15 15.66
N LEU A 410 25.69 31.87 15.82
CA LEU A 410 24.34 31.33 15.71
C LEU A 410 23.86 30.87 17.09
N ARG A 411 22.73 31.42 17.54
CA ARG A 411 22.00 30.97 18.73
C ARG A 411 21.15 29.75 18.40
N VAL A 412 21.36 28.69 19.17
CA VAL A 412 20.63 27.43 19.04
C VAL A 412 19.97 27.11 20.37
N THR A 413 18.70 26.72 20.30
CA THR A 413 17.94 26.19 21.42
C THR A 413 17.39 24.84 21.00
N ASP A 414 17.88 23.79 21.64
CA ASP A 414 17.47 22.41 21.39
C ASP A 414 16.51 21.95 22.48
N LYS A 415 15.41 21.35 22.05
CA LYS A 415 14.44 20.73 22.96
C LYS A 415 15.00 19.43 23.55
N PRO A 416 14.46 18.95 24.67
CA PRO A 416 14.80 17.64 25.24
C PRO A 416 14.75 16.52 24.19
N GLY A 417 15.72 15.61 24.29
CA GLY A 417 15.92 14.43 23.44
C GLY A 417 16.73 14.70 22.17
N THR A 418 17.02 15.96 21.86
CA THR A 418 17.71 16.32 20.62
C THR A 418 19.18 15.91 20.67
N PHE A 419 19.68 15.37 19.55
CA PHE A 419 21.10 15.11 19.31
C PHE A 419 21.43 15.32 17.83
N TYR A 420 22.72 15.25 17.50
CA TYR A 420 23.24 15.51 16.17
C TYR A 420 24.11 14.34 15.69
N GLU A 421 24.06 14.02 14.41
CA GLU A 421 24.98 13.08 13.75
C GLU A 421 25.92 13.87 12.84
N GLY A 422 27.23 13.70 13.04
CA GLY A 422 28.24 14.18 12.11
C GLY A 422 28.25 13.31 10.85
N VAL A 423 27.99 13.88 9.67
CA VAL A 423 27.94 13.11 8.42
C VAL A 423 29.33 12.62 8.01
N ASP A 424 30.38 13.36 8.37
CA ASP A 424 31.75 13.08 7.94
C ASP A 424 32.41 12.01 8.83
N ASP A 425 32.08 11.97 10.13
CA ASP A 425 32.66 11.05 11.10
C ASP A 425 31.70 9.93 11.59
N GLY A 426 30.40 10.04 11.32
CA GLY A 426 29.38 9.08 11.73
C GLY A 426 29.12 9.04 13.24
N LEU A 427 29.61 10.03 14.00
CA LEU A 427 29.47 10.07 15.46
C LEU A 427 28.27 10.90 15.90
N LEU A 428 27.74 10.56 17.07
CA LEU A 428 26.66 11.31 17.69
C LEU A 428 27.22 12.39 18.62
N TYR A 429 26.55 13.53 18.66
CA TYR A 429 26.92 14.71 19.42
C TYR A 429 25.72 15.25 20.19
N LEU A 430 25.96 15.75 21.40
CA LEU A 430 24.92 16.37 22.22
C LEU A 430 24.40 17.66 21.58
N ARG A 431 25.27 18.45 20.95
CA ARG A 431 24.97 19.79 20.42
C ARG A 431 25.51 19.95 18.99
N LEU A 432 24.89 20.83 18.21
CA LEU A 432 25.37 21.22 16.88
C LEU A 432 26.80 21.78 16.97
N ARG A 433 27.06 22.59 18.00
CA ARG A 433 28.39 23.14 18.29
C ARG A 433 29.44 22.04 18.39
N ASP A 434 29.14 20.97 19.13
CA ASP A 434 30.06 19.88 19.37
C ASP A 434 30.37 19.13 18.06
N ALA A 435 29.36 18.89 17.23
CA ALA A 435 29.53 18.24 15.93
C ALA A 435 30.40 19.05 14.96
N VAL A 436 30.23 20.37 14.92
CA VAL A 436 30.98 21.27 14.04
C VAL A 436 32.38 21.55 14.57
N MET A 437 32.55 21.81 15.87
CA MET A 437 33.85 22.21 16.43
C MET A 437 34.74 21.00 16.78
N LEU A 438 34.20 20.00 17.49
CA LEU A 438 34.97 18.81 17.89
C LEU A 438 35.03 17.78 16.78
N GLY A 439 33.93 17.61 16.05
CA GLY A 439 33.83 16.67 14.94
C GLY A 439 34.44 17.20 13.65
N LYS A 440 34.52 18.53 13.50
CA LYS A 440 34.92 19.21 12.25
C LYS A 440 34.04 18.80 11.06
N ASN A 441 32.79 18.45 11.35
CA ASN A 441 31.82 18.04 10.34
C ASN A 441 31.33 19.26 9.53
N THR A 442 31.29 19.09 8.22
CA THR A 442 30.77 20.07 7.26
C THR A 442 29.28 19.91 7.01
N ALA A 443 28.76 18.70 7.23
CA ALA A 443 27.33 18.39 7.24
C ALA A 443 26.97 17.67 8.55
N VAL A 444 25.85 18.07 9.14
CA VAL A 444 25.39 17.56 10.44
C VAL A 444 23.89 17.33 10.35
N ARG A 445 23.41 16.14 10.70
CA ARG A 445 21.96 15.86 10.77
C ARG A 445 21.43 16.13 12.17
N LYS A 446 20.33 16.87 12.27
CA LYS A 446 19.63 17.09 13.55
C LYS A 446 18.56 16.03 13.76
N TYR A 447 18.60 15.33 14.90
CA TYR A 447 17.54 14.42 15.34
C TYR A 447 16.68 15.12 16.39
N ASP A 448 15.67 15.85 15.93
CA ASP A 448 14.85 16.74 16.77
C ASP A 448 13.96 15.96 17.74
N GLY A 449 14.33 15.99 19.04
CA GLY A 449 13.73 15.14 20.08
C GLY A 449 14.04 13.65 19.90
N GLY A 450 15.14 13.33 19.23
CA GLY A 450 15.59 11.96 18.97
C GLY A 450 14.74 11.18 17.97
N ARG A 451 13.75 11.83 17.34
CA ARG A 451 12.81 11.21 16.40
C ARG A 451 13.52 10.74 15.15
N MET A 452 13.13 9.55 14.69
CA MET A 452 13.68 8.97 13.47
C MET A 452 12.67 8.05 12.77
N VAL A 453 12.96 7.77 11.50
CA VAL A 453 12.14 6.92 10.65
C VAL A 453 12.97 5.92 9.84
N TYR A 454 12.47 4.70 9.73
CA TYR A 454 12.93 3.69 8.80
C TYR A 454 11.91 3.56 7.67
N LEU A 455 12.38 3.60 6.42
CA LEU A 455 11.55 3.45 5.23
C LEU A 455 11.66 1.99 4.76
N VAL A 456 10.53 1.29 4.66
CA VAL A 456 10.50 -0.14 4.37
C VAL A 456 9.58 -0.41 3.16
N PRO A 457 10.13 -0.74 1.98
CA PRO A 457 9.32 -1.10 0.82
C PRO A 457 8.44 -2.32 1.12
N MET A 458 7.16 -2.27 0.74
CA MET A 458 6.20 -3.31 1.13
C MET A 458 6.41 -4.65 0.40
N ASN A 459 6.83 -4.62 -0.88
CA ASN A 459 7.06 -5.82 -1.69
C ASN A 459 8.48 -5.88 -2.26
N ARG A 460 9.49 -5.66 -1.40
CA ARG A 460 10.91 -5.67 -1.83
C ARG A 460 11.32 -7.06 -2.33
N GLN A 461 11.55 -7.22 -3.63
CA GLN A 461 12.12 -8.43 -4.21
C GLN A 461 13.53 -8.17 -4.75
N LEU A 462 14.44 -9.06 -4.39
CA LEU A 462 15.84 -9.03 -4.83
C LEU A 462 15.98 -9.97 -6.03
N ASP A 463 16.59 -9.47 -7.09
CA ASP A 463 17.06 -10.30 -8.20
C ASP A 463 18.22 -11.19 -7.71
N PRO A 464 18.12 -12.53 -7.72
CA PRO A 464 19.15 -13.41 -7.19
C PRO A 464 20.42 -13.38 -8.04
N THR A 465 20.29 -13.08 -9.34
CA THR A 465 21.41 -13.01 -10.29
C THR A 465 22.08 -11.65 -10.20
N LYS A 466 21.31 -10.56 -10.29
CA LYS A 466 21.82 -9.19 -10.36
C LYS A 466 22.13 -8.58 -8.99
N LYS A 467 21.64 -9.19 -7.91
CA LYS A 467 21.86 -8.77 -6.51
C LYS A 467 21.43 -7.33 -6.22
N PHE A 468 20.36 -6.88 -6.88
CA PHE A 468 19.68 -5.63 -6.56
C PHE A 468 18.16 -5.78 -6.59
N VAL A 469 17.46 -4.88 -5.92
CA VAL A 469 16.00 -4.83 -5.88
C VAL A 469 15.46 -4.35 -7.21
N ASN A 470 14.71 -5.22 -7.87
CA ASN A 470 14.18 -4.98 -9.21
C ASN A 470 12.65 -5.03 -9.27
N TYR A 471 11.98 -5.35 -8.17
CA TYR A 471 10.52 -5.38 -8.11
C TYR A 471 9.95 -4.95 -6.75
N CYS A 472 8.89 -4.12 -6.77
CA CYS A 472 8.25 -3.52 -5.60
C CYS A 472 6.72 -3.28 -5.74
N ASP A 473 6.06 -3.86 -6.76
CA ASP A 473 4.63 -3.63 -6.98
C ASP A 473 3.77 -4.12 -5.81
N THR A 474 2.68 -3.41 -5.54
CA THR A 474 1.69 -3.80 -4.55
C THR A 474 0.31 -3.89 -5.21
N ARG A 475 -0.34 -5.05 -5.10
CA ARG A 475 -1.60 -5.40 -5.75
C ARG A 475 -2.72 -5.48 -4.71
N ARG A 476 -3.92 -5.05 -5.08
CA ARG A 476 -5.14 -5.21 -4.27
C ARG A 476 -5.34 -6.66 -3.78
N ASN A 477 -6.12 -6.81 -2.71
CA ASN A 477 -6.49 -8.08 -2.09
C ASN A 477 -5.30 -8.91 -1.57
N ASN A 478 -4.20 -8.25 -1.22
CA ASN A 478 -3.04 -8.86 -0.54
C ASN A 478 -2.78 -8.15 0.79
N ILE A 479 -2.21 -8.90 1.75
CA ILE A 479 -1.60 -8.35 2.95
C ILE A 479 -0.07 -8.40 2.79
N TYR A 480 0.57 -7.25 2.93
CA TYR A 480 2.02 -7.09 3.03
C TYR A 480 2.39 -7.12 4.50
N ASP A 481 2.76 -8.30 5.00
CA ASP A 481 3.13 -8.55 6.39
C ASP A 481 4.63 -8.41 6.58
N LEU A 482 5.03 -7.37 7.31
CA LEU A 482 6.42 -6.98 7.51
C LEU A 482 6.82 -7.28 8.95
N THR A 483 7.70 -8.24 9.17
CA THR A 483 8.25 -8.55 10.49
C THR A 483 9.65 -7.98 10.67
N ILE A 484 9.83 -7.10 11.66
CA ILE A 484 11.13 -6.58 12.09
C ILE A 484 11.87 -7.67 12.85
N LYS A 485 13.02 -8.10 12.32
CA LYS A 485 13.88 -9.14 12.91
C LYS A 485 15.07 -8.59 13.68
N GLY A 486 15.46 -7.35 13.39
CA GLY A 486 16.60 -6.69 14.03
C GLY A 486 16.74 -5.25 13.57
N ILE A 487 17.34 -4.42 14.41
CA ILE A 487 17.72 -3.04 14.10
C ILE A 487 19.22 -2.94 14.41
N SER A 488 19.99 -2.45 13.46
CA SER A 488 21.47 -2.41 13.52
C SER A 488 22.04 -0.98 13.50
N GLY A 489 21.20 0.03 13.30
CA GLY A 489 21.63 1.43 13.31
C GLY A 489 20.44 2.37 13.45
N ILE A 490 20.75 3.66 13.55
CA ILE A 490 19.76 4.73 13.67
C ILE A 490 19.01 4.94 12.35
N GLY A 491 17.74 5.34 12.42
CA GLY A 491 16.94 5.70 11.24
C GLY A 491 17.32 7.07 10.68
N ARG A 492 16.59 7.52 9.65
CA ARG A 492 16.71 8.89 9.13
C ARG A 492 16.06 9.87 10.11
N ASN A 493 16.56 11.09 10.18
CA ASN A 493 15.97 12.17 10.98
C ASN A 493 14.67 12.75 10.39
N TYR A 494 14.35 12.43 9.13
CA TYR A 494 13.06 12.68 8.46
C TYR A 494 12.94 11.83 7.17
N ASP A 495 11.78 11.84 6.53
CA ASP A 495 11.55 11.23 5.22
C ASP A 495 11.73 12.27 4.08
N PRO A 496 12.75 12.13 3.19
CA PRO A 496 12.95 13.04 2.06
C PRO A 496 11.76 13.19 1.10
N VAL A 497 10.91 12.16 0.98
CA VAL A 497 9.72 12.16 0.13
C VAL A 497 8.55 12.88 0.79
N ASP A 498 8.61 13.03 2.12
CA ASP A 498 7.53 13.55 2.96
C ASP A 498 8.12 14.39 4.12
N PRO A 499 8.76 15.53 3.81
CA PRO A 499 9.47 16.36 4.79
C PRO A 499 8.54 16.96 5.86
N ASP A 500 7.25 17.10 5.57
CA ASP A 500 6.24 17.64 6.49
C ASP A 500 5.52 16.55 7.31
N ASP A 501 6.04 15.32 7.33
CA ASP A 501 5.48 14.24 8.13
C ASP A 501 5.36 14.65 9.61
N PRO A 502 4.15 14.70 10.19
CA PRO A 502 3.96 15.14 11.56
C PRO A 502 4.64 14.24 12.62
N ASN A 503 4.92 12.97 12.29
CA ASN A 503 5.59 12.04 13.20
C ASN A 503 7.11 12.27 13.25
N VAL A 504 7.71 12.77 12.15
CA VAL A 504 9.15 12.98 11.99
C VAL A 504 9.44 14.12 10.97
N PRO A 505 9.02 15.36 11.28
CA PRO A 505 9.15 16.48 10.36
C PRO A 505 10.62 16.83 10.19
N LYS A 506 10.95 17.33 9.00
CA LYS A 506 12.29 17.85 8.69
C LYS A 506 12.65 18.95 9.70
N PRO A 507 13.84 18.90 10.32
CA PRO A 507 14.35 20.01 11.11
C PRO A 507 14.62 21.22 10.20
N GLU A 508 13.89 22.31 10.40
CA GLU A 508 14.07 23.56 9.62
C GLU A 508 15.12 24.50 10.23
N ASP A 509 15.61 24.19 11.44
CA ASP A 509 16.47 25.05 12.23
C ASP A 509 17.95 24.61 12.32
N ASN A 510 18.39 23.78 11.39
CA ASN A 510 19.77 23.34 11.24
C ASN A 510 20.37 23.80 9.89
N PRO A 511 21.27 24.81 9.88
CA PRO A 511 21.86 25.30 8.65
C PRO A 511 22.96 24.39 8.05
N PHE A 512 23.35 23.34 8.78
CA PHE A 512 24.32 22.31 8.36
C PHE A 512 23.64 21.02 7.91
N GLU A 513 22.30 20.98 7.85
CA GLU A 513 21.55 19.81 7.40
C GLU A 513 21.96 19.47 5.94
N PRO A 514 22.36 18.22 5.65
CA PRO A 514 22.73 17.84 4.30
C PRO A 514 21.56 18.03 3.32
N PRO A 515 21.86 18.35 2.05
CA PRO A 515 20.82 18.47 1.02
C PRO A 515 19.93 17.23 0.95
N THR A 516 18.62 17.49 0.79
CA THR A 516 17.61 16.45 0.63
C THR A 516 17.44 16.13 -0.85
N ASP A 517 17.43 14.85 -1.21
CA ASP A 517 16.97 14.40 -2.53
C ASP A 517 15.72 13.50 -2.34
N PRO A 518 14.52 13.91 -2.82
CA PRO A 518 13.34 13.06 -2.74
C PRO A 518 13.39 11.84 -3.69
N GLN A 519 14.34 11.79 -4.63
CA GLN A 519 14.59 10.66 -5.54
C GLN A 519 15.48 9.58 -4.90
N ILE A 520 15.31 9.33 -3.59
CA ILE A 520 16.07 8.32 -2.86
C ILE A 520 15.79 6.91 -3.42
N PRO A 521 16.84 6.15 -3.80
CA PRO A 521 16.66 4.77 -4.23
C PRO A 521 16.20 3.88 -3.07
N VAL A 522 15.42 2.85 -3.40
CA VAL A 522 14.99 1.80 -2.46
C VAL A 522 16.18 1.02 -1.92
N GLU A 523 17.22 0.89 -2.73
CA GLU A 523 18.39 0.13 -2.34
C GLU A 523 19.22 0.86 -1.30
N PRO A 524 19.50 0.22 -0.16
CA PRO A 524 20.35 0.82 0.85
C PRO A 524 21.82 0.83 0.39
N ALA A 525 22.57 1.82 0.87
CA ALA A 525 24.01 1.69 1.03
C ALA A 525 24.33 0.76 2.23
N ASP A 526 23.55 0.87 3.32
CA ASP A 526 23.71 0.09 4.56
C ASP A 526 22.37 -0.48 5.08
N TYR A 527 22.36 -1.75 5.48
CA TYR A 527 21.17 -2.41 6.03
C TYR A 527 20.97 -2.05 7.52
N LEU A 528 20.17 -1.02 7.79
CA LEU A 528 19.92 -0.50 9.15
C LEU A 528 18.81 -1.23 9.91
N MET A 529 17.85 -1.82 9.19
CA MET A 529 16.75 -2.61 9.75
C MET A 529 16.61 -3.91 8.95
N ARG A 530 16.57 -5.03 9.67
CA ARG A 530 16.39 -6.37 9.08
C ARG A 530 14.92 -6.72 9.14
N ILE A 531 14.31 -6.89 7.98
CA ILE A 531 12.89 -7.21 7.80
C ILE A 531 12.75 -8.57 7.13
N THR A 532 11.77 -9.35 7.57
CA THR A 532 11.19 -10.42 6.78
C THR A 532 9.85 -9.92 6.25
N ALA A 533 9.70 -9.86 4.93
CA ALA A 533 8.43 -9.51 4.29
C ALA A 533 7.75 -10.77 3.78
N LYS A 534 6.46 -10.91 4.03
CA LYS A 534 5.61 -11.97 3.48
C LYS A 534 4.40 -11.34 2.81
N VAL A 535 4.09 -11.80 1.59
CA VAL A 535 2.84 -11.45 0.92
C VAL A 535 1.84 -12.55 1.20
N ILE A 536 0.81 -12.24 1.98
CA ILE A 536 -0.22 -13.18 2.41
C ILE A 536 -1.47 -12.97 1.56
N LYS A 537 -2.11 -14.08 1.16
CA LYS A 537 -3.42 -14.07 0.51
C LYS A 537 -4.48 -13.64 1.50
N TRP A 538 -5.16 -12.55 1.17
CA TRP A 538 -6.17 -11.97 2.04
C TRP A 538 -7.51 -12.66 1.78
N ASN A 539 -7.70 -13.82 2.39
CA ASN A 539 -8.89 -14.64 2.19
C ASN A 539 -9.87 -14.49 3.37
N LEU A 540 -10.98 -15.23 3.32
CA LEU A 540 -12.08 -15.19 4.28
C LEU A 540 -12.28 -16.58 4.91
N VAL A 541 -12.19 -16.69 6.25
CA VAL A 541 -12.75 -17.76 7.13
C VAL A 541 -12.80 -17.15 8.54
N GLU A 542 -13.82 -17.17 9.40
CA GLU A 542 -14.98 -18.05 9.63
C GLU A 542 -16.09 -17.31 10.43
N LYS A 543 -17.29 -17.91 10.51
CA LYS A 543 -18.32 -17.60 11.51
C LYS A 543 -18.46 -18.79 12.45
N HIS A 544 -18.23 -18.58 13.75
CA HIS A 544 -18.49 -19.58 14.79
C HIS A 544 -19.98 -19.95 14.83
N TYR A 545 -20.29 -21.26 14.79
CA TYR A 545 -21.50 -21.80 15.39
C TYR A 545 -21.17 -23.14 16.09
N ALA A 546 -21.13 -23.10 17.42
CA ALA A 546 -21.35 -24.29 18.21
C ALA A 546 -22.86 -24.57 18.21
N LEU A 547 -23.29 -25.67 17.61
CA LEU A 547 -24.53 -26.33 17.99
C LEU A 547 -24.21 -27.80 18.21
N TRP A 548 -24.18 -28.16 19.49
CA TRP A 548 -24.26 -29.53 19.96
C TRP A 548 -25.62 -30.10 19.53
N ASN A 549 -25.61 -31.33 19.01
CA ASN A 549 -26.69 -32.29 19.27
C ASN A 549 -26.10 -33.43 20.08
#